data_AF-A0A529WAA7-F1
#
_entry.id   AF-A0A529WAA7-F1
#
_cell.length_a   1.000
_cell.length_b   1.000
_cell.length_c   1.000
_cell.angle_alpha   90.00
_cell.angle_beta   90.00
_cell.angle_gamma   90.00
#
_symmetry.space_group_name_H-M   'P 1'
#
loop_
_entity.id
_entity.type
_entity.pdbx_description
1 polymer ?
#
loop_
_entity_poly.entity_id
_entity_poly.type
_entity_poly.pdbx_seq_one_letter_code
_entity_poly.pdbx_strand_id
1 'polypeptide(L)'
;MRGTVFHYDENHDYGYINGVDGKRYIFGRKDLTEGMPLAKGLLVQFTPDDGTAHDIVAASRPSLPANGNPEQRGRNAQRHSTGPMGLWAYFLRALGDDYRNFTGRARRKEFWAFYLWFYVVLVTLFGFGILLNLAISGFDDGPRTSIGYIPALLFVLAAILPSIAVVVRRLHDIGLTGWFALLCYIPAFGAVAFLIFGLLPSQFGENRWGSIQAGVRF
;
A
#
# COMPACT_ATOMS: atom_id res chain seq x y z
N MET A 1 -12.29 5.41 24.24
CA MET A 1 -11.74 4.82 22.99
C MET A 1 -11.88 5.80 21.83
N ARG A 2 -11.07 5.70 20.77
CA ARG A 2 -11.18 6.57 19.58
C ARG A 2 -11.63 5.76 18.37
N GLY A 3 -12.30 6.40 17.42
CA GLY A 3 -12.75 5.76 16.20
C GLY A 3 -13.17 6.75 15.12
N THR A 4 -13.65 6.19 14.00
CA THR A 4 -14.19 6.98 12.88
C THR A 4 -15.62 6.54 12.58
N VAL A 5 -16.50 7.51 12.33
CA VAL A 5 -17.88 7.23 11.91
C VAL A 5 -17.84 6.59 10.51
N PHE A 6 -18.26 5.33 10.42
CA PHE A 6 -18.28 4.57 9.17
C PHE A 6 -19.54 4.87 8.35
N HIS A 7 -20.68 4.90 9.02
CA HIS A 7 -21.99 5.15 8.43
C HIS A 7 -22.98 5.52 9.53
N TYR A 8 -23.94 6.38 9.21
CA TYR A 8 -25.08 6.70 10.06
C TYR A 8 -26.31 6.72 9.16
N ASP A 9 -27.36 6.02 9.58
CA ASP A 9 -28.64 5.97 8.89
C ASP A 9 -29.65 6.84 9.66
N GLU A 10 -30.02 7.97 9.06
CA GLU A 10 -30.97 8.92 9.63
C GLU A 10 -32.39 8.34 9.78
N ASN A 11 -32.76 7.36 8.97
CA ASN A 11 -34.12 6.79 8.98
C ASN A 11 -34.33 5.81 10.13
N HIS A 12 -33.27 5.10 10.52
CA HIS A 12 -33.31 4.04 11.53
C HIS A 12 -32.58 4.41 12.84
N ASP A 13 -32.03 5.63 12.91
CA ASP A 13 -31.41 6.24 14.08
C ASP A 13 -30.23 5.46 14.70
N TYR A 14 -29.51 4.71 13.86
CA TYR A 14 -28.31 3.99 14.25
C TYR A 14 -27.15 4.25 13.31
N GLY A 15 -25.94 4.12 13.83
CA GLY A 15 -24.70 4.23 13.08
C GLY A 15 -23.63 3.25 13.54
N TYR A 16 -22.55 3.21 12.78
CA TYR A 16 -21.39 2.38 13.05
C TYR A 16 -20.14 3.23 13.20
N ILE A 17 -19.37 2.98 14.24
CA ILE A 17 -18.02 3.50 14.44
C ILE A 17 -17.04 2.35 14.23
N ASN A 18 -16.01 2.59 13.41
CA ASN A 18 -14.85 1.70 13.40
C ASN A 18 -13.87 2.21 14.47
N GLY A 19 -13.66 1.39 15.50
CA GLY A 19 -12.68 1.67 16.55
C GLY A 19 -11.25 1.54 16.05
N VAL A 20 -10.32 2.19 16.75
CA VAL A 20 -8.88 2.05 16.49
C VAL A 20 -8.33 0.64 16.77
N ASP A 21 -9.10 -0.20 17.45
CA ASP A 21 -8.80 -1.62 17.69
C ASP A 21 -9.23 -2.54 16.53
N GLY A 22 -9.85 -1.99 15.48
CA GLY A 22 -10.35 -2.75 14.33
C GLY A 22 -11.71 -3.41 14.55
N LYS A 23 -12.35 -3.22 15.72
CA LYS A 23 -13.73 -3.66 15.96
C LYS A 23 -14.73 -2.59 15.54
N ARG A 24 -15.95 -3.02 15.23
CA ARG A 24 -17.05 -2.13 14.87
C ARG A 24 -18.00 -2.00 16.05
N TYR A 25 -18.34 -0.77 16.38
CA TYR A 25 -19.23 -0.41 17.47
C TYR A 25 -20.50 0.22 16.92
N ILE A 26 -21.65 -0.15 17.48
CA ILE A 26 -22.95 0.39 17.11
C ILE A 26 -23.29 1.56 18.03
N PHE A 27 -23.87 2.63 17.50
CA PHE A 27 -24.35 3.75 18.31
C PHE A 27 -25.70 4.25 17.82
N GLY A 28 -26.52 4.79 18.74
CA GLY A 28 -27.75 5.50 18.41
C GLY A 28 -27.59 7.02 18.56
N ARG A 29 -28.60 7.80 18.15
CA ARG A 29 -28.58 9.26 18.31
C ARG A 29 -28.60 9.73 19.75
N LYS A 30 -29.15 8.95 20.66
CA LYS A 30 -29.11 9.20 22.10
C LYS A 30 -27.68 9.20 22.69
N ASP A 31 -26.74 8.53 22.00
CA ASP A 31 -25.36 8.40 22.43
C ASP A 31 -24.46 9.53 21.88
N LEU A 32 -25.03 10.41 21.05
CA LEU A 32 -24.34 11.53 20.40
C LEU A 32 -24.49 12.82 21.21
N THR A 33 -23.41 13.59 21.28
CA THR A 33 -23.46 14.94 21.84
C THR A 33 -24.28 15.87 20.94
N GLU A 34 -25.17 16.69 21.53
CA GLU A 34 -26.04 17.61 20.79
C GLU A 34 -25.25 18.52 19.83
N GLY A 35 -25.73 18.63 18.58
CA GLY A 35 -25.13 19.50 17.55
C GLY A 35 -23.93 18.92 16.80
N MET A 36 -23.61 17.63 16.98
CA MET A 36 -22.50 16.99 16.25
C MET A 36 -22.83 16.76 14.76
N PRO A 37 -21.98 17.21 13.81
CA PRO A 37 -22.15 16.91 12.40
C PRO A 37 -21.76 15.45 12.11
N LEU A 38 -22.74 14.58 11.83
CA LEU A 38 -22.54 13.15 11.52
C LEU A 38 -22.02 12.95 10.09
N ALA A 39 -20.77 13.32 9.86
CA ALA A 39 -20.09 13.07 8.59
C ALA A 39 -19.36 11.73 8.60
N LYS A 40 -19.49 10.96 7.51
CA LYS A 40 -18.69 9.75 7.29
C LYS A 40 -17.19 10.11 7.33
N GLY A 41 -16.44 9.44 8.21
CA GLY A 41 -15.03 9.67 8.45
C GLY A 41 -14.71 10.68 9.56
N LEU A 42 -15.72 11.21 10.28
CA LEU A 42 -15.49 12.04 11.45
C LEU A 42 -14.75 11.25 12.55
N LEU A 43 -13.68 11.83 13.08
CA LEU A 43 -12.95 11.29 14.22
C LEU A 43 -13.73 11.59 15.50
N VAL A 44 -14.06 10.54 16.24
CA VAL A 44 -14.84 10.62 17.46
C VAL A 44 -14.14 9.88 18.59
N GLN A 45 -14.34 10.38 19.80
CA GLN A 45 -13.99 9.68 21.03
C GLN A 45 -15.29 9.16 21.64
N PHE A 46 -15.29 7.90 22.07
CA PHE A 46 -16.46 7.19 22.58
C PHE A 46 -16.05 6.20 23.66
N THR A 47 -16.97 5.85 24.55
CA THR A 47 -16.81 4.83 25.56
C THR A 47 -17.39 3.51 25.03
N PRO A 48 -16.57 2.46 24.84
CA PRO A 48 -17.06 1.16 24.39
C PRO A 48 -17.75 0.42 25.55
N ASP A 49 -18.92 -0.15 25.31
CA ASP A 49 -19.64 -1.03 26.24
C ASP A 49 -20.28 -2.17 25.44
N ASP A 50 -19.96 -3.43 25.73
CA ASP A 50 -20.53 -4.63 25.07
C ASP A 50 -20.75 -4.58 23.53
N GLY A 51 -19.89 -3.87 22.80
CA GLY A 51 -19.99 -3.71 21.34
C GLY A 51 -20.85 -2.52 20.87
N THR A 52 -21.41 -1.75 21.79
CA THR A 52 -21.99 -0.43 21.56
C THR A 52 -21.01 0.69 21.94
N ALA A 53 -21.23 1.88 21.38
CA ALA A 53 -20.46 3.08 21.66
C ALA A 53 -21.37 4.12 22.34
N HIS A 54 -20.98 4.55 23.53
CA HIS A 54 -21.64 5.59 24.32
C HIS A 54 -20.75 6.84 24.45
N ASP A 55 -21.33 7.97 24.89
CA ASP A 55 -20.63 9.25 25.11
C ASP A 55 -19.79 9.71 23.91
N ILE A 56 -20.41 9.77 22.73
CA ILE A 56 -19.70 10.09 21.49
C ILE A 56 -19.49 11.59 21.38
N VAL A 57 -18.23 12.00 21.45
CA VAL A 57 -17.77 13.40 21.33
C VAL A 57 -16.86 13.57 20.13
N ALA A 58 -16.87 14.76 19.53
CA ALA A 58 -16.02 15.07 18.39
C ALA A 58 -14.58 15.15 18.89
N ALA A 59 -13.67 14.40 18.29
CA ALA A 59 -12.27 14.51 18.68
C ALA A 59 -11.73 15.85 18.17
N SER A 60 -11.57 16.81 19.09
CA SER A 60 -10.92 18.10 18.80
C SER A 60 -9.54 17.83 18.21
N ARG A 61 -9.26 18.36 17.01
CA ARG A 61 -7.90 18.40 16.48
C ARG A 61 -7.02 19.09 17.52
N PRO A 62 -5.81 18.58 17.84
CA PRO A 62 -4.91 19.32 18.70
C PRO A 62 -4.61 20.66 18.01
N SER A 63 -5.03 21.76 18.64
CA SER A 63 -4.67 23.11 18.23
C SER A 63 -3.15 23.25 18.41
N LEU A 64 -2.41 23.30 17.31
CA LEU A 64 -1.01 23.71 17.34
C LEU A 64 -0.90 25.12 17.94
N PRO A 65 0.12 25.41 18.77
CA PRO A 65 0.37 26.77 19.24
C PRO A 65 0.61 27.70 18.04
N ALA A 66 -0.21 28.74 17.95
CA ALA A 66 -0.15 29.76 16.92
C ALA A 66 1.08 30.65 17.13
N ASN A 67 2.23 30.24 16.58
CA ASN A 67 3.34 31.16 16.37
C ASN A 67 4.16 30.75 15.14
N GLY A 68 3.91 31.43 14.02
CA GLY A 68 4.66 31.27 12.77
C GLY A 68 3.84 31.60 11.53
N ASN A 69 4.29 32.61 10.78
CA ASN A 69 3.67 33.17 9.57
C ASN A 69 2.97 32.14 8.63
N PRO A 70 1.66 32.29 8.34
CA PRO A 70 0.90 31.32 7.54
C PRO A 70 1.20 31.30 6.03
N GLU A 71 1.76 32.36 5.47
CA GLU A 71 1.66 32.58 4.02
C GLU A 71 2.74 31.91 3.16
N GLN A 72 3.92 31.59 3.73
CA GLN A 72 5.01 30.96 2.97
C GLN A 72 5.07 29.43 3.13
N ARG A 73 4.51 28.88 4.21
CA ARG A 73 4.56 27.43 4.49
C ARG A 73 3.50 26.62 3.73
N GLY A 74 2.37 27.24 3.37
CA GLY A 74 1.33 26.61 2.56
C GLY A 74 1.78 26.30 1.13
N ARG A 75 2.50 27.23 0.50
CA ARG A 75 2.85 27.17 -0.94
C ARG A 75 3.82 26.03 -1.30
N ASN A 76 4.64 25.58 -0.35
CA ASN A 76 5.59 24.47 -0.55
C ASN A 76 5.08 23.10 -0.07
N ALA A 77 4.05 23.06 0.79
CA ALA A 77 3.42 21.80 1.21
C ALA A 77 2.44 21.24 0.16
N GLN A 78 2.07 22.05 -0.84
CA GLN A 78 1.12 21.70 -1.90
C GLN A 78 1.73 21.08 -3.17
N ARG A 79 3.03 20.74 -3.19
CA ARG A 79 3.71 20.14 -4.36
C ARG A 79 3.86 18.62 -4.37
N HIS A 80 3.38 17.90 -3.36
CA HIS A 80 3.16 16.45 -3.52
C HIS A 80 1.69 16.22 -3.84
N SER A 81 1.34 16.47 -5.10
CA SER A 81 0.07 16.05 -5.69
C SER A 81 -0.07 14.53 -5.55
N THR A 82 -0.76 14.11 -4.49
CA THR A 82 -1.26 12.73 -4.35
C THR A 82 -2.44 12.52 -5.30
N GLY A 83 -2.20 12.70 -6.60
CA GLY A 83 -3.05 12.17 -7.65
C GLY A 83 -2.99 10.64 -7.65
N PRO A 84 -3.98 9.94 -8.24
CA PRO A 84 -3.90 8.50 -8.43
C PRO A 84 -2.64 8.18 -9.24
N MET A 85 -1.64 7.57 -8.59
CA MET A 85 -0.44 7.14 -9.30
C MET A 85 -0.83 6.07 -10.34
N GLY A 86 -0.36 6.29 -11.58
CA GLY A 86 -0.49 5.30 -12.65
C GLY A 86 0.28 4.03 -12.31
N LEU A 87 -0.12 2.90 -12.91
CA LEU A 87 0.56 1.61 -12.68
C LEU A 87 2.06 1.69 -13.00
N TRP A 88 2.43 2.43 -14.04
CA TRP A 88 3.81 2.69 -14.40
C TRP A 88 4.58 3.52 -13.37
N ALA A 89 3.92 4.49 -12.74
CA ALA A 89 4.54 5.34 -11.73
C ALA A 89 4.97 4.53 -10.49
N TYR A 90 4.18 3.53 -10.10
CA TYR A 90 4.58 2.62 -9.01
C TYR A 90 5.86 1.85 -9.31
N PHE A 91 6.01 1.40 -10.56
CA PHE A 91 7.19 0.67 -10.99
C PHE A 91 8.44 1.55 -10.96
N LEU A 92 8.38 2.75 -11.56
CA LEU A 92 9.51 3.69 -11.55
C LEU A 92 9.88 4.14 -10.13
N ARG A 93 8.88 4.45 -9.30
CA ARG A 93 9.11 4.84 -7.91
C ARG A 93 9.80 3.73 -7.11
N ALA A 94 9.40 2.48 -7.32
CA ALA A 94 10.02 1.33 -6.65
C ALA A 94 11.47 1.10 -7.10
N LEU A 95 11.81 1.36 -8.37
CA LEU A 95 13.18 1.24 -8.87
C LEU A 95 14.08 2.44 -8.49
N GLY A 96 13.50 3.63 -8.33
CA GLY A 96 14.23 4.86 -8.05
C GLY A 96 14.24 5.25 -6.57
N ASP A 97 13.12 5.77 -6.07
CA ASP A 97 13.04 6.39 -4.75
C ASP A 97 12.91 5.36 -3.61
N ASP A 98 12.11 4.31 -3.85
CA ASP A 98 11.75 3.32 -2.83
C ASP A 98 12.59 2.03 -2.89
N TYR A 99 13.63 1.96 -3.73
CA TYR A 99 14.38 0.72 -3.99
C TYR A 99 15.06 0.10 -2.75
N ARG A 100 15.37 0.92 -1.75
CA ARG A 100 15.91 0.51 -0.43
C ARG A 100 14.93 0.76 0.71
N ASN A 101 13.70 1.15 0.41
CA ASN A 101 12.70 1.46 1.42
C ASN A 101 11.94 0.18 1.82
N PHE A 102 12.35 -0.39 2.96
CA PHE A 102 11.68 -1.53 3.58
C PHE A 102 10.61 -1.10 4.60
N THR A 103 10.38 0.20 4.76
CA THR A 103 9.44 0.75 5.74
C THR A 103 8.11 1.12 5.10
N GLY A 104 7.05 1.20 5.91
CA GLY A 104 5.72 1.49 5.41
C GLY A 104 5.02 0.28 4.79
N ARG A 105 4.00 0.57 3.98
CA ARG A 105 3.01 -0.40 3.50
C ARG A 105 2.80 -0.28 2.00
N ALA A 106 2.82 -1.41 1.29
CA ALA A 106 2.50 -1.50 -0.13
C ALA A 106 1.14 -2.15 -0.33
N ARG A 107 0.20 -1.39 -0.91
CA ARG A 107 -1.15 -1.90 -1.21
C ARG A 107 -1.12 -2.87 -2.39
N ARG A 108 -2.18 -3.67 -2.53
CA ARG A 108 -2.36 -4.62 -3.65
C ARG A 108 -2.06 -3.99 -5.02
N LYS A 109 -2.59 -2.79 -5.28
CA LYS A 109 -2.37 -2.09 -6.56
C LYS A 109 -0.89 -1.80 -6.81
N GLU A 110 -0.15 -1.33 -5.81
CA GLU A 110 1.29 -1.05 -5.93
C GLU A 110 2.10 -2.34 -6.12
N PHE A 111 1.81 -3.37 -5.31
CA PHE A 111 2.44 -4.67 -5.40
C PHE A 111 2.26 -5.29 -6.81
N TRP A 112 1.02 -5.39 -7.28
CA TRP A 112 0.72 -5.96 -8.59
C TRP A 112 1.19 -5.08 -9.75
N ALA A 113 1.17 -3.75 -9.61
CA ALA A 113 1.71 -2.85 -10.62
C ALA A 113 3.22 -3.04 -10.81
N PHE A 114 3.98 -3.17 -9.71
CA PHE A 114 5.41 -3.42 -9.76
C PHE A 114 5.71 -4.74 -10.49
N TYR A 115 5.08 -5.84 -10.06
CA TYR A 115 5.36 -7.15 -10.64
C TYR A 115 4.86 -7.29 -12.07
N LEU A 116 3.73 -6.66 -12.42
CA LEU A 116 3.26 -6.58 -13.80
C LEU A 116 4.34 -5.99 -14.71
N TRP A 117 4.83 -4.79 -14.38
CA TRP A 117 5.84 -4.12 -15.21
C TRP A 117 7.20 -4.80 -15.16
N PHE A 118 7.57 -5.38 -14.01
CA PHE A 118 8.76 -6.22 -13.90
C PHE A 118 8.72 -7.38 -14.91
N TYR A 119 7.62 -8.13 -14.99
CA TYR A 119 7.49 -9.23 -15.93
C TYR A 119 7.38 -8.77 -17.39
N VAL A 120 6.70 -7.64 -17.66
CA VAL A 120 6.65 -7.06 -19.02
C VAL A 120 8.05 -6.70 -19.51
N VAL A 121 8.84 -6.01 -18.70
CA VAL A 121 10.23 -5.66 -19.04
C VAL A 121 11.07 -6.92 -19.19
N LEU A 122 10.94 -7.88 -18.27
CA LEU A 122 11.70 -9.13 -18.31
C LEU A 122 11.42 -9.94 -19.58
N VAL A 123 10.15 -10.15 -19.94
CA VAL A 123 9.74 -10.85 -21.16
C VAL A 123 10.24 -10.10 -22.40
N THR A 124 10.17 -8.77 -22.40
CA THR A 124 10.66 -7.94 -23.52
C THR A 124 12.17 -8.11 -23.70
N LEU A 125 12.95 -8.04 -22.62
CA LEU A 125 14.41 -8.20 -22.68
C LEU A 125 14.81 -9.64 -23.04
N PHE A 126 14.06 -10.64 -22.57
CA PHE A 126 14.32 -12.04 -22.91
C PHE A 126 14.00 -12.32 -24.39
N GLY A 127 12.87 -11.82 -24.89
CA GLY A 127 12.51 -11.89 -26.31
C GLY A 127 13.51 -11.18 -27.20
N PHE A 128 13.96 -9.99 -26.80
CA PHE A 128 15.07 -9.29 -27.47
C PHE A 128 16.36 -10.14 -27.47
N GLY A 129 16.69 -10.78 -26.36
CA GLY A 129 17.85 -11.67 -26.27
C GLY A 129 17.78 -12.87 -27.19
N ILE A 130 16.61 -13.50 -27.32
CA ILE A 130 16.37 -14.59 -28.28
C ILE A 130 16.61 -14.09 -29.71
N LEU A 131 16.00 -12.95 -30.08
CA LEU A 131 16.14 -12.37 -31.42
C LEU A 131 17.58 -11.98 -31.74
N LEU A 132 18.31 -11.39 -30.77
CA LEU A 132 19.70 -11.00 -30.96
C LEU A 132 20.62 -12.21 -31.13
N ASN A 133 20.44 -13.24 -30.29
CA ASN A 133 21.22 -14.47 -30.43
C ASN A 133 20.92 -15.17 -31.76
N LEU A 134 19.68 -15.18 -32.22
CA LEU A 134 19.31 -15.72 -33.53
C LEU A 134 19.95 -14.93 -34.67
N ALA A 135 20.00 -13.60 -34.57
CA ALA A 135 20.63 -12.74 -35.58
C ALA A 135 22.15 -12.92 -35.65
N ILE A 136 22.81 -13.21 -34.52
CA ILE A 136 24.27 -13.40 -34.46
C ILE A 136 24.68 -14.84 -34.83
N SER A 137 23.97 -15.84 -34.29
CA SER A 137 24.35 -17.25 -34.40
C SER A 137 23.61 -18.01 -35.52
N GLY A 138 22.58 -17.42 -36.13
CA GLY A 138 21.76 -18.10 -37.14
C GLY A 138 20.99 -19.30 -36.58
N PHE A 139 20.52 -20.17 -37.48
CA PHE A 139 19.83 -21.42 -37.13
C PHE A 139 20.77 -22.61 -36.95
N ASP A 140 22.08 -22.40 -37.07
CA ASP A 140 23.07 -23.47 -37.05
C ASP A 140 23.27 -24.03 -35.63
N ASP A 141 23.57 -25.33 -35.53
CA ASP A 141 23.84 -26.03 -34.25
C ASP A 141 25.23 -25.74 -33.68
N GLY A 142 25.84 -24.62 -34.08
CA GLY A 142 27.12 -24.15 -33.56
C GLY A 142 27.05 -23.67 -32.10
N PRO A 143 28.19 -23.25 -31.52
CA PRO A 143 28.23 -22.72 -30.16
C PRO A 143 27.29 -21.52 -30.02
N ARG A 144 26.21 -21.69 -29.23
CA ARG A 144 25.23 -20.62 -28.98
C ARG A 144 25.86 -19.57 -28.08
N THR A 145 25.87 -18.32 -28.54
CA THR A 145 26.25 -17.20 -27.68
C THR A 145 25.08 -16.83 -26.77
N SER A 146 25.36 -16.44 -25.52
CA SER A 146 24.36 -15.98 -24.55
C SER A 146 24.34 -14.46 -24.40
N ILE A 147 24.99 -13.75 -25.32
CA ILE A 147 25.26 -12.31 -25.20
C ILE A 147 23.96 -11.49 -25.21
N GLY A 148 22.93 -11.97 -25.92
CA GLY A 148 21.61 -11.35 -25.95
C GLY A 148 20.87 -11.34 -24.62
N TYR A 149 21.25 -12.18 -23.66
CA TYR A 149 20.61 -12.22 -22.34
C TYR A 149 21.25 -11.28 -21.30
N ILE A 150 22.38 -10.64 -21.62
CA ILE A 150 23.07 -9.71 -20.71
C ILE A 150 22.15 -8.58 -20.22
N PRO A 151 21.35 -7.90 -21.08
CA PRO A 151 20.44 -6.85 -20.61
C PRO A 151 19.41 -7.35 -19.61
N ALA A 152 18.84 -8.55 -19.83
CA ALA A 152 17.89 -9.16 -18.91
C ALA A 152 18.55 -9.49 -17.56
N LEU A 153 19.78 -10.01 -17.58
CA LEU A 153 20.55 -10.28 -16.37
C LEU A 153 20.80 -9.00 -15.56
N LEU A 154 21.26 -7.93 -16.21
CA LEU A 154 21.51 -6.65 -15.55
C LEU A 154 20.23 -6.04 -14.95
N PHE A 155 19.12 -6.13 -15.68
CA PHE A 155 17.82 -5.69 -15.17
C PHE A 155 17.39 -6.46 -13.92
N VAL A 156 17.49 -7.79 -13.93
CA VAL A 156 17.17 -8.61 -12.76
C VAL A 156 18.03 -8.19 -11.58
N LEU A 157 19.35 -8.06 -11.76
CA LEU A 157 20.28 -7.64 -10.70
C LEU A 157 19.90 -6.28 -10.10
N ALA A 158 19.57 -5.30 -10.94
CA ALA A 158 19.12 -3.98 -10.49
C ALA A 158 17.79 -4.04 -9.73
N ALA A 159 16.89 -4.95 -10.13
CA ALA A 159 15.55 -5.08 -9.58
C ALA A 159 15.44 -6.00 -8.35
N ILE A 160 16.51 -6.73 -7.96
CA ILE A 160 16.50 -7.60 -6.77
C ILE A 160 16.08 -6.82 -5.52
N LEU A 161 16.78 -5.73 -5.20
CA LEU A 161 16.47 -4.92 -4.01
C LEU A 161 15.05 -4.33 -4.02
N PRO A 162 14.62 -3.63 -5.10
CA PRO A 162 13.25 -3.19 -5.27
C PRO A 162 12.20 -4.29 -5.06
N SER A 163 12.42 -5.48 -5.63
CA SER A 163 11.47 -6.59 -5.54
C SER A 163 11.30 -7.08 -4.11
N ILE A 164 12.40 -7.22 -3.37
CA ILE A 164 12.36 -7.58 -1.95
C ILE A 164 11.69 -6.48 -1.14
N ALA A 165 12.02 -5.21 -1.40
CA ALA A 165 11.43 -4.07 -0.70
C ALA A 165 9.90 -4.01 -0.86
N VAL A 166 9.38 -4.23 -2.07
CA VAL A 166 7.94 -4.28 -2.34
C VAL A 166 7.27 -5.45 -1.61
N VAL A 167 7.87 -6.64 -1.60
CA VAL A 167 7.35 -7.81 -0.85
C VAL A 167 7.30 -7.54 0.64
N VAL A 168 8.37 -6.96 1.21
CA VAL A 168 8.43 -6.62 2.64
C VAL A 168 7.36 -5.60 3.00
N ARG A 169 7.21 -4.51 2.23
CA ARG A 169 6.14 -3.53 2.42
C ARG A 169 4.75 -4.13 2.24
N ARG A 170 4.61 -5.15 1.40
CA ARG A 170 3.35 -5.88 1.22
C ARG A 170 3.03 -6.76 2.43
N LEU A 171 4.02 -7.43 3.00
CA LEU A 171 3.87 -8.20 4.24
C LEU A 171 3.47 -7.29 5.40
N HIS A 172 4.10 -6.12 5.51
CA HIS A 172 3.73 -5.10 6.48
C HIS A 172 2.29 -4.61 6.29
N ASP A 173 1.80 -4.55 5.05
CA ASP A 173 0.43 -4.14 4.75
C ASP A 173 -0.63 -5.16 5.21
N ILE A 174 -0.31 -6.44 5.21
CA ILE A 174 -1.16 -7.52 5.75
C ILE A 174 -0.88 -7.86 7.21
N GLY A 175 0.08 -7.16 7.83
CA GLY A 175 0.39 -7.25 9.25
C GLY A 175 1.42 -8.32 9.64
N LEU A 176 2.17 -8.83 8.67
CA LEU A 176 3.25 -9.79 8.88
C LEU A 176 4.61 -9.08 8.92
N THR A 177 5.60 -9.72 9.53
CA THR A 177 6.99 -9.22 9.51
C THR A 177 7.63 -9.43 8.14
N GLY A 178 8.58 -8.57 7.77
CA GLY A 178 9.32 -8.69 6.51
C GLY A 178 10.08 -10.00 6.33
N TRP A 179 10.38 -10.73 7.42
CA TRP A 179 11.06 -12.03 7.38
C TRP A 179 10.31 -13.09 6.57
N PHE A 180 8.98 -13.00 6.50
CA PHE A 180 8.18 -13.91 5.67
C PHE A 180 8.45 -13.74 4.16
N ALA A 181 9.15 -12.69 3.74
CA ALA A 181 9.55 -12.50 2.34
C ALA A 181 10.44 -13.63 1.85
N LEU A 182 11.24 -14.24 2.73
CA LEU A 182 12.10 -15.39 2.41
C LEU A 182 11.30 -16.57 1.85
N LEU A 183 10.06 -16.76 2.29
CA LEU A 183 9.19 -17.82 1.78
C LEU A 183 8.94 -17.67 0.27
N CYS A 184 8.81 -16.43 -0.23
CA CYS A 184 8.60 -16.16 -1.65
C CYS A 184 9.78 -16.59 -2.53
N TYR A 185 10.97 -16.78 -1.94
CA TYR A 185 12.20 -17.15 -2.65
C TYR A 185 12.57 -18.62 -2.49
N ILE A 186 11.74 -19.42 -1.82
CA ILE A 186 11.91 -20.88 -1.75
C ILE A 186 11.46 -21.49 -3.09
N PRO A 187 12.30 -22.29 -3.77
CA PRO A 187 11.88 -22.99 -4.99
C PRO A 187 10.62 -23.85 -4.76
N ALA A 188 9.77 -23.95 -5.78
CA ALA A 188 8.43 -24.60 -5.77
C ALA A 188 7.37 -23.92 -4.88
N PHE A 189 7.65 -23.69 -3.59
CA PHE A 189 6.66 -23.14 -2.65
C PHE A 189 6.54 -21.61 -2.70
N GLY A 190 7.59 -20.93 -3.15
CA GLY A 190 7.66 -19.47 -3.11
C GLY A 190 6.65 -18.77 -4.00
N ALA A 191 6.33 -19.35 -5.16
CA ALA A 191 5.27 -18.83 -6.03
C ALA A 191 3.90 -18.86 -5.32
N VAL A 192 3.61 -19.93 -4.58
CA VAL A 192 2.36 -20.05 -3.82
C VAL A 192 2.31 -19.03 -2.69
N ALA A 193 3.38 -18.92 -1.89
CA ALA A 193 3.48 -17.91 -0.83
C ALA A 193 3.33 -16.49 -1.37
N PHE A 194 4.01 -16.20 -2.49
CA PHE A 194 3.95 -14.92 -3.17
C PHE A 194 2.53 -14.56 -3.61
N LEU A 195 1.80 -15.50 -4.23
CA LEU A 195 0.41 -15.30 -4.62
C LEU A 195 -0.49 -15.08 -3.40
N ILE A 196 -0.35 -15.90 -2.35
CA ILE A 196 -1.14 -15.76 -1.12
C ILE A 196 -0.94 -14.34 -0.53
N PHE A 197 0.30 -13.90 -0.32
CA PHE A 197 0.58 -12.57 0.23
C PHE A 197 0.13 -11.44 -0.71
N GLY A 198 0.23 -11.63 -2.03
CA GLY A 198 -0.26 -10.70 -3.03
C GLY A 198 -1.79 -10.52 -3.04
N LEU A 199 -2.54 -11.55 -2.68
CA LEU A 199 -4.00 -11.55 -2.76
C LEU A 199 -4.71 -11.18 -1.45
N LEU A 200 -4.11 -11.50 -0.30
CA LEU A 200 -4.68 -11.23 1.02
C LEU A 200 -5.16 -9.77 1.19
N PRO A 201 -6.25 -9.50 1.89
CA PRO A 201 -6.70 -8.12 2.13
C PRO A 201 -5.69 -7.36 3.00
N SER A 202 -5.51 -6.07 2.70
CA SER A 202 -4.73 -5.16 3.54
C SER A 202 -5.38 -4.99 4.92
N GLN A 203 -4.59 -4.83 5.98
CA GLN A 203 -5.14 -4.49 7.30
C GLN A 203 -5.81 -3.11 7.28
N PHE A 204 -7.00 -3.00 7.85
CA PHE A 204 -7.69 -1.72 7.96
C PHE A 204 -7.07 -0.85 9.06
N GLY A 205 -7.06 0.47 8.86
CA GLY A 205 -6.54 1.42 9.84
C GLY A 205 -5.01 1.49 9.90
N GLU A 206 -4.50 2.10 10.96
CA GLU A 206 -3.07 2.13 11.26
C GLU A 206 -2.63 0.78 11.83
N ASN A 207 -1.47 0.29 11.37
CA ASN A 207 -0.80 -0.84 11.99
C ASN A 207 0.59 -0.41 12.44
N ARG A 208 1.37 -1.32 13.06
CA ARG A 208 2.71 -1.00 13.57
C ARG A 208 3.72 -0.50 12.51
N TRP A 209 3.39 -0.64 11.22
CA TRP A 209 4.20 -0.17 10.10
C TRP A 209 3.68 1.14 9.49
N GLY A 210 2.69 1.77 10.13
CA GLY A 210 2.16 3.08 9.77
C GLY A 210 0.74 3.06 9.20
N SER A 211 0.26 4.25 8.86
CA SER A 211 -1.01 4.45 8.18
C SER A 211 -0.95 3.98 6.72
N ILE A 212 -2.12 3.63 6.18
CA ILE A 212 -2.26 3.41 4.74
C ILE A 212 -1.97 4.76 4.06
N GLN A 213 -0.98 4.83 3.17
CA GLN A 213 -0.67 6.05 2.41
C GLN A 213 -1.98 6.60 1.78
N ALA A 214 -2.36 7.84 2.04
CA ALA A 214 -3.59 8.42 1.48
C ALA A 214 -3.43 8.62 -0.05
N GLY A 215 -4.35 8.09 -0.88
CA GLY A 215 -4.30 8.37 -2.33
C GLY A 215 -4.92 7.34 -3.29
N VAL A 216 -5.36 6.17 -2.81
CA VAL A 216 -6.09 5.20 -3.67
C VAL A 216 -7.40 4.86 -2.98
N ARG A 217 -8.50 5.42 -3.49
CA ARG A 217 -9.86 4.99 -3.12
C ARG A 217 -10.16 3.65 -3.80
N PHE A 218 -10.93 2.83 -3.10
CA PHE A 218 -11.40 1.51 -3.51
C PHE A 218 -12.36 1.59 -4.70
#